data_AF-A0A0M8WZC9-F1
#
_entry.id   AF-A0A0M8WZC9-F1
#
_cell.length_a   1.000
_cell.length_b   1.000
_cell.length_c   1.000
_cell.angle_alpha   90.00
_cell.angle_beta   90.00
_cell.angle_gamma   90.00
#
_symmetry.space_group_name_H-M   'P 1'
#
loop_
_entity.id
_entity.type
_entity.pdbx_description
1 polymer ?
#
loop_
_entity_poly.entity_id
_entity_poly.type
_entity_poly.pdbx_seq_one_letter_code
_entity_poly.pdbx_strand_id
1 'polypeptide(L)' 'MSDETPICSAKGCRAAAVWVLAWNNPKIHTPERRKTWLACEEHREHLSQFLGVRGFLKDVVPLAQWQATEDARG' A
#
# COMPACT_ATOMS: atom_id res chain seq x y z
N MET A 1 -9.91 -19.18 3.01
CA MET A 1 -9.36 -17.82 2.99
C MET A 1 -8.88 -17.56 4.40
N SER A 2 -7.59 -17.27 4.60
CA SER A 2 -7.08 -17.01 5.95
C SER A 2 -7.65 -15.69 6.44
N ASP A 3 -8.34 -15.75 7.57
CA ASP A 3 -9.02 -14.65 8.27
C ASP A 3 -8.02 -13.72 8.98
N GLU A 4 -6.83 -13.54 8.38
CA GLU A 4 -5.73 -12.82 9.00
C GLU A 4 -5.85 -11.34 8.65
N THR A 5 -6.05 -10.51 9.68
CA THR A 5 -6.15 -9.06 9.51
C THR A 5 -4.87 -8.55 8.83
N PRO A 6 -4.96 -7.87 7.66
CA PRO A 6 -3.78 -7.41 6.95
C PRO A 6 -2.91 -6.50 7.83
N ILE A 7 -1.60 -6.70 7.81
CA ILE A 7 -0.65 -6.04 8.71
C ILE A 7 0.10 -4.91 7.98
N CYS A 8 0.38 -3.82 8.71
CA CYS A 8 1.19 -2.72 8.21
C CYS A 8 2.58 -3.18 7.73
N SER A 9 3.03 -2.66 6.59
CA SER A 9 4.33 -2.95 5.97
C SER A 9 5.51 -2.20 6.62
N ALA A 10 5.25 -1.28 7.55
CA ALA A 10 6.31 -0.60 8.28
C ALA A 10 7.12 -1.62 9.09
N LYS A 11 8.45 -1.49 9.03
CA LYS A 11 9.37 -2.44 9.67
C LYS A 11 9.06 -2.57 11.17
N GLY A 12 8.74 -3.79 11.61
CA GLY A 12 8.44 -4.09 13.02
C GLY A 12 7.04 -3.70 13.48
N CYS A 13 6.23 -3.05 12.64
CA CYS A 13 4.84 -2.76 12.96
C CYS A 13 4.00 -4.04 12.86
N ARG A 14 3.08 -4.23 13.82
CA ARG A 14 2.09 -5.31 13.81
C ARG A 14 0.65 -4.81 13.85
N ALA A 15 0.44 -3.50 13.72
CA ALA A 15 -0.89 -2.93 13.68
C ALA A 15 -1.64 -3.34 12.41
N ALA A 16 -2.96 -3.43 12.52
CA ALA A 16 -3.85 -3.65 11.39
C ALA A 16 -3.69 -2.52 10.37
N ALA A 17 -3.57 -2.89 9.10
CA ALA A 17 -3.56 -1.95 8.01
C ALA A 17 -4.98 -1.51 7.67
N VAL A 18 -5.13 -0.23 7.37
CA VAL A 18 -6.37 0.40 6.90
C VAL A 18 -6.15 1.20 5.61
N TRP A 19 -4.91 1.28 5.13
CA TRP A 19 -4.50 1.98 3.91
C TRP A 19 -3.67 1.09 2.98
N VAL A 20 -3.78 1.36 1.68
CA VAL A 20 -2.94 0.81 0.63
C VAL A 20 -2.21 1.95 -0.06
N LEU A 21 -0.89 1.82 -0.16
CA LEU A 21 -0.04 2.73 -0.90
C LEU A 21 0.40 2.04 -2.19
N ALA A 22 -0.13 2.49 -3.32
CA ALA A 22 0.30 2.02 -4.63
C ALA A 22 1.56 2.79 -5.05
N TRP A 23 2.59 2.06 -5.50
CA TRP A 23 3.87 2.66 -5.86
C TRP A 23 4.52 1.97 -7.05
N ASN A 24 5.43 2.69 -7.71
CA ASN A 24 6.23 2.21 -8.83
C ASN A 24 7.65 2.81 -8.73
N ASN A 25 8.68 1.96 -8.80
CA ASN A 25 10.05 2.42 -8.99
C ASN A 25 10.39 2.36 -10.49
N PRO A 26 10.42 3.50 -11.20
CA PRO A 26 10.59 3.53 -12.65
C PRO A 26 11.99 3.06 -13.10
N LYS A 27 12.95 2.93 -12.16
CA LYS A 27 14.28 2.39 -12.48
C LYS A 27 14.27 0.88 -12.74
N ILE A 28 13.24 0.17 -12.26
CA ILE A 28 13.18 -1.30 -12.29
C ILE A 28 11.83 -1.87 -12.74
N HIS A 29 10.80 -1.02 -12.91
CA HIS A 29 9.45 -1.44 -13.24
C HIS A 29 8.93 -0.65 -14.43
N THR A 30 8.13 -1.29 -15.29
CA THR A 30 7.43 -0.58 -16.38
C THR A 30 6.43 0.44 -15.80
N PRO A 31 6.03 1.46 -16.57
CA PRO A 31 5.11 2.50 -16.10
C PRO A 31 3.73 1.99 -15.69
N GLU A 32 3.33 0.80 -16.10
CA GLU A 32 2.03 0.17 -15.80
C GLU A 32 2.10 -0.65 -14.51
N ARG A 33 3.27 -1.21 -14.19
CA ARG A 33 3.43 -2.06 -13.00
C ARG A 33 3.23 -1.24 -11.73
N ARG A 34 2.37 -1.70 -10.82
CA ARG A 34 2.20 -1.12 -9.48
C ARG A 34 2.52 -2.20 -8.46
N LYS A 35 3.23 -1.81 -7.41
CA LYS A 35 3.35 -2.59 -6.17
C LYS A 35 2.52 -1.92 -5.10
N THR A 36 2.16 -2.67 -4.06
CA THR A 36 1.39 -2.17 -2.93
C THR A 36 2.18 -2.34 -1.63
N TRP A 37 2.06 -1.35 -0.75
CA TRP A 37 2.38 -1.47 0.67
C TRP A 37 1.12 -1.22 1.49
N LEU A 38 0.99 -1.89 2.61
CA LEU A 38 -0.12 -1.71 3.55
C LEU A 38 0.31 -0.80 4.69
N ALA A 39 -0.59 0.07 5.17
CA ALA A 39 -0.30 0.96 6.28
C ALA A 39 -1.44 1.02 7.30
N CYS A 40 -1.09 1.05 8.59
CA CYS A 40 -1.99 1.51 9.64
C CYS A 40 -2.10 3.05 9.60
N GLU A 41 -3.00 3.62 10.40
CA GLU A 41 -3.17 5.08 10.50
C GLU A 41 -1.86 5.81 10.83
N GLU A 42 -1.13 5.30 11.84
CA GLU A 42 0.11 5.91 12.33
C GLU A 42 1.21 5.97 11.25
N HIS A 43 1.33 4.93 10.43
CA HIS A 43 2.44 4.80 9.48
C HIS A 43 2.10 5.26 8.06
N ARG A 44 0.85 5.62 7.77
CA ARG A 44 0.41 6.06 6.44
C ARG A 44 1.27 7.20 5.92
N GLU A 45 1.45 8.25 6.72
CA GLU A 45 2.15 9.47 6.30
C GLU A 45 3.65 9.23 6.13
N HIS A 46 4.28 8.53 7.07
CA HIS A 46 5.69 8.18 6.98
C HIS A 46 6.01 7.37 5.71
N LEU A 47 5.24 6.32 5.43
CA LEU A 47 5.45 5.49 4.23
C LEU A 47 5.17 6.29 2.94
N SER A 48 4.14 7.14 2.95
CA SER A 48 3.80 8.02 1.82
C SER A 48 4.93 9.00 1.54
N GLN A 49 5.49 9.65 2.57
CA GLN A 49 6.63 10.54 2.44
C GLN A 49 7.86 9.80 1.89
N PHE A 50 8.17 8.61 2.42
CA PHE A 50 9.29 7.81 1.95
C PHE A 50 9.22 7.51 0.44
N LEU A 51 8.03 7.15 -0.05
CA LEU A 51 7.79 6.90 -1.47
C LEU A 51 7.73 8.20 -2.28
N GLY A 52 7.13 9.25 -1.73
CA GLY A 52 6.94 10.56 -2.35
C GLY A 52 8.25 11.27 -2.67
N VAL A 53 9.19 11.34 -1.72
CA VAL A 53 10.50 11.99 -1.95
C VAL A 53 11.34 11.28 -3.02
N ARG A 54 11.01 10.01 -3.34
CA ARG A 54 11.66 9.23 -4.40
C ARG A 54 10.89 9.27 -5.72
N GLY A 55 9.73 9.93 -5.77
CA GLY A 55 8.83 9.95 -6.93
C GLY A 55 8.16 8.60 -7.21
N PHE A 56 8.11 7.70 -6.22
CA PHE A 56 7.59 6.35 -6.40
C PHE A 56 6.11 6.23 -6.08
N LEU A 57 5.58 7.12 -5.22
CA LEU A 57 4.18 7.07 -4.81
C LEU A 57 3.25 7.35 -6.00
N LYS A 58 2.20 6.54 -6.14
CA LYS A 58 1.19 6.66 -7.20
C LYS A 58 -0.19 6.94 -6.65
N ASP A 59 -0.57 6.25 -5.58
CA ASP A 59 -1.87 6.45 -4.96
C ASP A 59 -1.86 6.03 -3.49
N VAL A 60 -2.80 6.55 -2.71
CA VAL A 60 -3.05 6.18 -1.32
C VAL A 60 -4.57 6.06 -1.15
N VAL A 61 -5.04 4.83 -0.97
CA VAL A 61 -6.49 4.54 -0.85
C VAL A 61 -6.78 3.74 0.42
N PRO A 62 -8.00 3.85 0.98
CA PRO A 62 -8.43 2.97 2.06
C PRO A 62 -8.36 1.50 1.64
N LEU A 63 -7.95 0.63 2.57
CA LEU A 63 -7.84 -0.81 2.32
C LEU A 63 -9.18 -1.43 1.92
N ALA A 64 -10.27 -1.01 2.56
CA ALA A 64 -11.62 -1.48 2.23
C ALA A 64 -12.00 -1.18 0.77
N GLN A 65 -11.65 0.01 0.26
CA GLN A 65 -11.91 0.38 -1.13
C GLN A 65 -11.07 -0.45 -2.10
N TRP A 66 -9.80 -0.68 -1.76
CA TRP A 66 -8.91 -1.47 -2.60
C TRP A 66 -9.37 -2.94 -2.66
N GLN A 67 -9.73 -3.53 -1.52
CA GLN A 67 -10.28 -4.90 -1.44
C GLN A 67 -11.54 -5.05 -2.30
N ALA A 68 -12.52 -4.15 -2.15
CA ALA A 68 -13.72 -4.17 -2.97
C ALA A 68 -13.42 -4.12 -4.49
N THR A 69 -12.36 -3.41 -4.88
CA THR A 69 -11.92 -3.32 -6.28
C THR A 69 -11.17 -4.56 -6.76
N GLU A 70 -10.41 -5.24 -5.89
CA GLU A 70 -9.76 -6.52 -6.22
C GLU A 70 -10.80 -7.64 -6.31
N ASP A 71 -11.77 -7.68 -5.40
CA ASP A 71 -12.87 -8.66 -5.40
C ASP A 71 -13.73 -8.53 -6.67
N ALA A 72 -13.99 -7.31 -7.13
CA ALA A 72 -14.72 -7.07 -8.38
C ALA A 72 -13.92 -7.41 -9.66
N ARG A 73 -12.60 -7.63 -9.54
CA ARG A 73 -11.72 -8.04 -10.65
C ARG A 73 -11.52 -9.56 -10.71
N GLY A 74 -11.93 -10.30 -9.68
CA GLY A 74 -11.92 -11.77 -9.61
C GLY A 74 -13.21 -12.38 -10.13
#